data_AF-A0A2V4AN82-F1
#
_entry.id   AF-A0A2V4AN82-F1
#
_cell.length_a   1.000
_cell.length_b   1.000
_cell.length_c   1.000
_cell.angle_alpha   90.00
_cell.angle_beta   90.00
_cell.angle_gamma   90.00
#
_symmetry.space_group_name_H-M   'P 1'
#
loop_
_entity.id
_entity.type
_entity.pdbx_description
1 polymer ?
#
loop_
_entity_poly.entity_id
_entity_poly.type
_entity_poly.pdbx_seq_one_letter_code
_entity_poly.pdbx_strand_id
1 'polypeptide(L)'
;MLLAVLEQGPLHGYGIIEALHQRSGGALDLPTGTVYPALRRLERAGWIDGVWSVVGGRKRRTYTLSRAGRRELAARRSEWIRFSGVVGSVLGGTT
;
A
#
# COMPACT_ATOMS: atom_id res chain seq x y z
N MET A 1 2.55 0.51 3.28
CA MET A 1 1.87 1.58 2.52
C MET A 1 0.95 1.08 1.42
N LEU A 2 1.37 0.25 0.47
CA LEU A 2 0.47 -0.28 -0.57
C LEU A 2 -0.78 -0.99 0.00
N LEU A 3 -0.62 -1.80 1.04
CA LEU A 3 -1.75 -2.41 1.77
C LEU A 3 -2.69 -1.35 2.40
N ALA A 4 -2.12 -0.24 2.90
CA ALA A 4 -2.90 0.85 3.50
C ALA A 4 -3.69 1.65 2.46
N VAL A 5 -3.20 1.71 1.22
CA VAL A 5 -3.96 2.29 0.10
C VAL A 5 -5.21 1.47 -0.19
N LEU A 6 -5.04 0.14 -0.25
CA LEU A 6 -6.11 -0.82 -0.52
C LEU A 6 -7.08 -1.07 0.64
N GLU A 7 -6.80 -0.53 1.84
CA GLU A 7 -7.71 -0.63 2.99
C GLU A 7 -9.05 0.09 2.74
N GLN A 8 -9.05 1.16 1.94
CA GLN A 8 -10.24 1.92 1.59
C GLN A 8 -11.09 1.27 0.48
N GLY A 9 -10.54 0.26 -0.21
CA GLY A 9 -11.26 -0.47 -1.25
C GLY A 9 -10.37 -0.93 -2.39
N PRO A 10 -10.94 -1.70 -3.33
CA PRO A 10 -10.22 -2.21 -4.51
C PRO A 10 -9.75 -1.08 -5.42
N LEU A 11 -8.52 -1.18 -5.93
CA LEU A 11 -7.94 -0.19 -6.85
C LEU A 11 -7.18 -0.85 -7.99
N HIS A 12 -7.21 -0.21 -9.16
CA HIS A 12 -6.30 -0.55 -10.25
C HIS A 12 -4.87 -0.15 -9.92
N GLY A 13 -3.88 -0.83 -10.54
CA GLY A 13 -2.47 -0.56 -10.30
C GLY A 13 -2.06 0.91 -10.40
N TYR A 14 -2.58 1.65 -11.40
CA TYR A 14 -2.33 3.08 -11.52
C TYR A 14 -3.00 3.91 -10.41
N GLY A 15 -4.25 3.59 -10.04
CA GLY A 15 -4.94 4.27 -8.94
C GLY A 15 -4.23 4.09 -7.59
N ILE A 16 -3.48 3.01 -7.41
CA ILE A 16 -2.62 2.83 -6.22
C ILE A 16 -1.45 3.82 -6.21
N ILE A 17 -0.83 4.06 -7.37
CA ILE A 17 0.27 5.03 -7.52
C ILE A 17 -0.25 6.43 -7.22
N GLU A 18 -1.36 6.80 -7.84
CA GLU A 18 -2.01 8.10 -7.66
C GLU A 18 -2.44 8.33 -6.20
N ALA A 19 -3.04 7.32 -5.56
CA ALA A 19 -3.42 7.41 -4.15
C ALA A 19 -2.20 7.54 -3.21
N LEU A 20 -1.07 6.90 -3.51
CA LEU A 20 0.17 7.11 -2.75
C LEU A 20 0.68 8.54 -2.90
N HIS A 21 0.73 9.05 -4.13
CA HIS A 21 1.17 10.40 -4.41
C HIS A 21 0.30 11.42 -3.68
N GLN A 22 -1.02 11.34 -3.82
CA GLN A 22 -1.98 12.25 -3.18
C GLN A 22 -1.90 12.19 -1.65
N ARG A 23 -1.93 11.00 -1.04
CA ARG A 23 -1.90 10.84 0.43
C ARG A 23 -0.58 11.27 1.06
N SER A 24 0.50 11.30 0.28
CA SER A 24 1.82 11.75 0.73
C SER A 24 2.08 13.24 0.51
N GLY A 25 1.10 14.01 0.00
CA GLY A 25 1.33 15.40 -0.38
C GLY A 25 2.38 15.53 -1.49
N GLY A 26 2.48 14.53 -2.37
CA GLY A 26 3.46 14.47 -3.45
C GLY A 26 4.85 13.95 -3.06
N ALA A 27 5.11 13.70 -1.77
CA ALA A 27 6.42 13.20 -1.31
C ALA A 27 6.76 11.80 -1.83
N LEU A 28 5.76 11.01 -2.21
CA LEU A 28 5.92 9.71 -2.84
C LEU A 28 5.49 9.77 -4.30
N ASP A 29 6.45 10.07 -5.16
CA ASP A 29 6.33 9.88 -6.60
C ASP A 29 7.05 8.59 -7.02
N LEU A 30 6.31 7.47 -6.96
CA LEU A 30 6.87 6.16 -7.24
C LEU A 30 6.65 5.77 -8.71
N PRO A 31 7.71 5.40 -9.45
CA PRO A 31 7.56 4.97 -10.82
C PRO A 31 6.81 3.63 -10.89
N THR A 32 6.13 3.40 -12.01
CA THR A 32 5.41 2.14 -12.30
C THR A 32 6.33 0.92 -12.15
N GLY A 33 7.60 1.05 -12.57
CA GLY A 33 8.65 0.04 -12.43
C GLY A 33 8.93 -0.40 -10.98
N THR A 34 8.58 0.41 -9.99
CA THR A 34 8.71 0.08 -8.56
C THR A 34 7.43 -0.53 -8.00
N VAL A 35 6.29 0.05 -8.36
CA VAL A 35 4.99 -0.34 -7.77
C VAL A 35 4.51 -1.69 -8.28
N TYR A 36 4.59 -1.97 -9.58
CA TYR A 36 4.07 -3.24 -10.11
C TYR A 36 4.82 -4.48 -9.60
N PRO A 37 6.16 -4.50 -9.50
CA PRO A 37 6.86 -5.61 -8.84
C PRO A 37 6.50 -5.74 -7.35
N ALA A 38 6.27 -4.63 -6.65
CA ALA A 38 5.81 -4.66 -5.28
C ALA A 38 4.42 -5.30 -5.16
N LEU A 39 3.46 -4.92 -6.01
CA LEU A 39 2.13 -5.54 -6.05
C LEU A 39 2.22 -7.05 -6.31
N ARG A 40 3.06 -7.49 -7.25
CA ARG A 40 3.30 -8.93 -7.49
C ARG A 40 3.88 -9.66 -6.27
N ARG A 41 4.71 -8.99 -5.46
CA ARG A 41 5.22 -9.58 -4.20
C ARG A 41 4.12 -9.72 -3.15
N LEU A 42 3.29 -8.70 -2.98
CA LEU A 42 2.18 -8.73 -2.03
C LEU A 42 1.12 -9.78 -2.42
N GLU A 43 0.87 -9.94 -3.72
CA GLU A 43 -0.05 -10.95 -4.25
C GLU A 43 0.51 -12.37 -4.03
N ARG A 44 1.79 -12.60 -4.32
CA ARG A 44 2.46 -13.88 -4.00
C ARG A 44 2.48 -14.20 -2.51
N ALA A 45 2.50 -13.18 -1.65
CA ALA A 45 2.41 -13.35 -0.20
C ALA A 45 0.97 -13.60 0.29
N GLY A 46 -0.04 -13.59 -0.60
CA GLY A 46 -1.45 -13.76 -0.25
C GLY A 46 -2.06 -12.56 0.49
N TRP A 47 -1.40 -11.41 0.48
CA TRP A 47 -1.89 -10.20 1.17
C TRP A 47 -2.85 -9.38 0.32
N ILE A 48 -2.81 -9.55 -1.00
CA ILE A 48 -3.74 -8.93 -1.93
C ILE A 48 -4.16 -9.95 -2.98
N ASP A 49 -5.35 -9.77 -3.53
CA ASP A 49 -5.87 -10.54 -4.66
C ASP A 49 -5.97 -9.63 -5.89
N GLY A 50 -5.52 -10.12 -7.05
CA GLY A 50 -5.58 -9.38 -8.31
C GLY A 50 -6.54 -9.99 -9.32
N VAL A 51 -7.57 -9.24 -9.72
CA VAL A 51 -8.54 -9.65 -10.74
C VAL A 51 -8.32 -8.85 -12.02
N TRP A 52 -8.25 -9.54 -13.15
CA TRP A 52 -8.22 -8.89 -14.46
C TRP A 52 -9.63 -8.53 -14.93
N SER A 53 -9.79 -7.31 -15.42
CA SER A 53 -11.01 -6.85 -16.08
C SER A 53 -10.67 -6.09 -17.36
N VAL A 54 -11.64 -5.96 -18.26
CA VAL A 54 -11.53 -5.14 -19.48
C VAL A 54 -12.37 -3.89 -19.27
N VAL A 55 -11.73 -2.72 -19.36
CA VAL A 55 -12.39 -1.42 -19.24
C VAL A 55 -12.01 -0.59 -20.47
N GLY A 56 -12.99 -0.24 -21.29
CA GLY A 56 -12.76 0.50 -22.54
C GLY A 56 -11.81 -0.23 -23.50
N GLY A 57 -11.95 -1.55 -23.62
CA GLY A 57 -11.12 -2.39 -24.49
C GLY A 57 -9.70 -2.68 -23.97
N ARG A 58 -9.31 -2.13 -22.81
CA ARG A 58 -7.98 -2.34 -22.22
C ARG A 58 -8.06 -3.23 -21.00
N LYS A 59 -7.17 -4.23 -20.93
CA LYS A 59 -7.01 -5.07 -19.73
C LYS A 59 -6.42 -4.25 -18.59
N ARG A 60 -7.09 -4.28 -17.44
CA ARG A 60 -6.63 -3.67 -16.18
C ARG A 60 -6.68 -4.71 -15.09
N ARG A 61 -5.73 -4.65 -14.15
CA ARG A 61 -5.73 -5.50 -12.95
C ARG A 61 -6.18 -4.67 -11.77
N THR A 62 -7.25 -5.10 -11.11
CA THR A 62 -7.76 -4.52 -9.86
C THR A 62 -7.24 -5.36 -8.71
N TYR A 63 -6.67 -4.69 -7.71
CA TYR A 63 -6.17 -5.34 -6.50
C TYR A 63 -7.11 -5.08 -5.35
N THR A 64 -7.33 -6.10 -4.53
CA THR A 64 -8.15 -6.04 -3.31
C THR A 64 -7.33 -6.52 -2.12
N LEU A 65 -7.50 -5.88 -0.97
CA LEU A 65 -6.83 -6.30 0.26
C LEU A 65 -7.48 -7.58 0.81
N SER A 66 -6.68 -8.63 1.02
CA SER A 66 -7.16 -9.90 1.58
C SER A 66 -7.31 -9.83 3.11
N ARG A 67 -7.93 -10.85 3.72
CA ARG A 67 -7.97 -10.97 5.19
C ARG A 67 -6.57 -11.11 5.80
N ALA A 68 -5.66 -11.81 5.14
CA ALA A 68 -4.27 -11.90 5.58
C ALA A 68 -3.56 -10.54 5.45
N GLY A 69 -3.80 -9.82 4.35
CA GLY A 69 -3.26 -8.47 4.13
C GLY A 69 -3.72 -7.46 5.17
N ARG A 70 -4.97 -7.54 5.65
CA ARG A 70 -5.46 -6.68 6.75
C ARG A 70 -4.69 -6.92 8.06
N ARG A 71 -4.40 -8.19 8.38
CA ARG A 71 -3.61 -8.54 9.58
C ARG A 71 -2.17 -8.05 9.45
N GLU A 72 -1.57 -8.26 8.28
CA GLU A 72 -0.22 -7.77 7.97
C GLU A 72 -0.14 -6.24 8.08
N LEU A 73 -1.14 -5.53 7.56
CA LEU A 73 -1.22 -4.08 7.67
C LEU A 73 -1.28 -3.61 9.12
N ALA A 74 -2.12 -4.26 9.94
CA ALA A 74 -2.21 -3.95 11.37
C ALA A 74 -0.88 -4.19 12.09
N ALA A 75 -0.22 -5.32 11.85
CA ALA A 75 1.09 -5.64 12.43
C ALA A 75 2.15 -4.59 12.07
N ARG A 76 2.25 -4.22 10.79
CA ARG A 76 3.19 -3.18 10.33
C ARG A 76 2.90 -1.80 10.92
N ARG A 77 1.62 -1.44 11.12
CA ARG A 77 1.25 -0.19 11.79
C ARG A 77 1.71 -0.19 13.24
N SER A 78 1.47 -1.28 13.97
CA SER A 78 1.91 -1.41 15.35
C SER A 78 3.43 -1.35 15.47
N GLU A 79 4.17 -1.99 14.57
CA GLU A 79 5.62 -1.94 14.51
C GLU A 79 6.12 -0.51 14.23
N TRP A 80 5.53 0.17 13.24
CA TRP A 80 5.90 1.55 12.90
C TRP A 80 5.66 2.52 14.06
N ILE A 81 4.48 2.47 14.69
CA ILE A 81 4.13 3.34 15.83
C ILE A 81 5.14 3.15 16.97
N ARG A 82 5.48 1.90 17.29
CA ARG A 82 6.48 1.58 18.32
C ARG A 82 7.83 2.17 17.96
N PHE A 83 8.30 1.92 16.73
CA PHE A 83 9.60 2.41 16.27
C PHE A 83 9.68 3.94 16.27
N SER A 84 8.67 4.62 15.71
CA SER A 84 8.64 6.08 15.66
C SER A 84 8.55 6.71 17.05
N GLY A 85 7.88 6.05 18.00
CA GLY A 85 7.85 6.49 19.40
C GLY A 85 9.22 6.44 20.06
N VAL A 86 9.98 5.35 19.85
CA VAL A 86 11.35 5.23 20.37
C VAL A 86 12.26 6.30 19.75
N VAL A 87 12.22 6.46 18.42
CA VAL A 87 13.00 7.51 17.74
C VAL A 87 12.62 8.90 18.26
N GLY A 88 11.32 9.17 18.44
CA GLY A 88 10.83 10.42 19.03
C GLY A 88 11.39 10.68 20.43
N SER A 89 11.43 9.67 21.30
CA SER A 89 12.00 9.81 22.65
C SER A 89 13.51 10.11 22.65
N VAL A 90 14.26 9.57 21.69
CA VAL A 90 15.71 9.81 21.57
C VAL A 90 15.99 11.20 21.02
N LEU A 91 15.20 11.65 20.05
CA LEU A 91 15.36 12.96 19.41
C LEU A 91 14.77 14.12 20.23
N GLY A 92 14.22 13.85 21.42
CA GLY A 92 13.72 14.88 22.33
C GLY A 92 12.28 15.36 22.06
N GLY A 93 11.46 14.55 21.38
CA GLY A 93 10.06 14.86 21.13
C GLY A 93 9.21 14.73 22.39
N THR A 94 8.92 15.86 23.04
CA THR A 94 7.88 15.98 24.05
C THR A 94 6.53 15.65 23.41
N THR A 95 5.78 14.76 24.07
CA THR A 95 4.41 14.35 23.72
C THR A 95 3.46 15.53 23.57
#